data_AF-A0A0F4NIC1-F1
#
_entry.id   AF-A0A0F4NIC1-F1
#
_cell.length_a   1.000
_cell.length_b   1.000
_cell.length_c   1.000
_cell.angle_alpha   90.00
_cell.angle_beta   90.00
_cell.angle_gamma   90.00
#
_symmetry.space_group_name_H-M   'P 1'
#
loop_
_entity.id
_entity.type
_entity.pdbx_description
1 polymer ?
#
loop_
_entity_poly.entity_id
_entity_poly.type
_entity_poly.pdbx_seq_one_letter_code
_entity_poly.pdbx_strand_id
1 'polypeptide(L)'
;MSDIKPLVDSINTQLDQIENHFSSVTTNYTDQHYLNARQWNMPAVTSTTLGDSILVARELVTNSFSDSGVLGGLVNRTEYIEQLDLMLKHFVSHTLPQANKSATNIIHGVTAISNSLKHWSDSVELNIEKSELIELRTKVNDLVEEHSEAYSDISGLATDIRSTRTRIEHINSSALDVEEKVTLINKAHEELKSLPNTLHDLEMRKDELTQLHDSSMKTAGKLESDQKEMLEHLKSITQCHEDAALLVKQCRNARMLATAEGLSAAFEKKAQELKQTMSYWVIGLIIVLLFGASFGYSHAVQLSALLENDKVSDSRILIKTMLSALSLGGPLWFAWVATSQINKCFKLSEDYSYKASVARAYTGFQEESKLYEDEVSQAVFERTILAFGAPPLRLIDGADHNSPMHEGLSAASNAGMFSWFNKKRNDQSDKPSDNAA
;
A
#
# COMPACT_ATOMS: atom_id res chain seq x y z
N MET A 1 -114.93 63.29 15.63
CA MET A 1 -115.16 64.68 15.14
C MET A 1 -115.79 65.64 16.17
N SER A 2 -115.99 65.28 17.46
CA SER A 2 -116.70 66.19 18.39
C SER A 2 -115.92 66.77 19.58
N ASP A 3 -114.61 66.59 19.71
CA ASP A 3 -113.88 67.06 20.92
C ASP A 3 -112.78 68.10 20.69
N ILE A 4 -112.47 68.46 19.44
CA ILE A 4 -111.34 69.37 19.15
C ILE A 4 -111.81 70.80 18.87
N LYS A 5 -113.10 70.99 18.56
CA LYS A 5 -113.72 72.32 18.42
C LYS A 5 -113.48 73.23 19.64
N PRO A 6 -113.63 72.78 20.90
CA PRO A 6 -113.31 73.64 22.05
C PRO A 6 -111.83 74.00 22.15
N LEU A 7 -110.91 73.16 21.69
CA LEU A 7 -109.47 73.46 21.64
C LEU A 7 -109.15 74.51 20.56
N VAL A 8 -109.73 74.38 19.37
CA VAL A 8 -109.60 75.36 18.29
C VAL A 8 -110.19 76.71 18.70
N ASP A 9 -111.37 76.70 19.33
CA ASP A 9 -112.02 77.90 19.84
C ASP A 9 -111.18 78.54 20.98
N SER A 10 -110.55 77.72 21.82
CA SER A 10 -109.62 78.16 22.88
C SER A 10 -108.35 78.83 22.32
N ILE A 11 -107.72 78.22 21.30
CA ILE A 11 -106.55 78.77 20.61
C ILE A 11 -106.91 80.09 19.94
N ASN A 12 -108.02 80.14 19.19
CA ASN A 12 -108.47 81.35 18.54
C ASN A 12 -108.75 82.46 19.56
N THR A 13 -109.39 82.14 20.69
CA THR A 13 -109.63 83.10 21.77
C THR A 13 -108.33 83.69 22.32
N GLN A 14 -107.28 82.88 22.48
CA GLN A 14 -105.97 83.37 22.96
C GLN A 14 -105.25 84.20 21.91
N LEU A 15 -105.29 83.77 20.64
CA LEU A 15 -104.75 84.55 19.53
C LEU A 15 -105.46 85.91 19.43
N ASP A 16 -106.78 85.96 19.63
CA ASP A 16 -107.57 87.19 19.65
C ASP A 16 -107.19 88.08 20.86
N GLN A 17 -106.91 87.49 22.03
CA GLN A 17 -106.44 88.24 23.19
C GLN A 17 -105.06 88.85 22.95
N ILE A 18 -104.15 88.11 22.31
CA ILE A 18 -102.82 88.59 21.91
C ILE A 18 -102.97 89.73 20.89
N GLU A 19 -103.75 89.52 19.84
CA GLU A 19 -103.99 90.46 18.75
C GLU A 19 -104.58 91.78 19.29
N ASN A 20 -105.62 91.71 20.13
CA ASN A 20 -106.25 92.87 20.74
C ASN A 20 -105.30 93.62 21.70
N HIS A 21 -104.54 92.87 22.52
CA HIS A 21 -103.58 93.47 23.45
C HIS A 21 -102.53 94.29 22.70
N PHE A 22 -101.91 93.72 21.67
CA PHE A 22 -100.87 94.42 20.91
C PHE A 22 -101.44 95.52 20.00
N SER A 23 -102.66 95.38 19.46
CA SER A 23 -103.33 96.45 18.70
C SER A 23 -103.62 97.69 19.55
N SER A 24 -103.94 97.52 20.83
CA SER A 24 -104.16 98.64 21.76
C SER A 24 -102.86 99.39 22.13
N VAL A 25 -101.72 98.70 22.16
CA VAL A 25 -100.41 99.26 22.52
C VAL A 25 -99.71 99.91 21.32
N THR A 26 -99.90 99.36 20.12
CA THR A 26 -99.22 99.81 18.89
C THR A 26 -99.76 101.12 18.31
N THR A 27 -100.96 101.58 18.68
CA THR A 27 -101.51 102.88 18.22
C THR A 27 -100.78 104.11 18.77
N ASN A 28 -100.00 103.98 19.85
CA ASN A 28 -99.19 105.08 20.42
C ASN A 28 -97.70 105.03 20.05
N TYR A 29 -97.24 103.97 19.37
CA TYR A 29 -95.84 103.77 19.01
C TYR A 29 -95.76 103.37 17.54
N THR A 30 -96.24 104.26 16.69
CA THR A 30 -96.16 104.13 15.25
C THR A 30 -94.72 104.40 14.78
N ASP A 31 -94.16 103.38 14.13
CA ASP A 31 -93.08 103.46 13.16
C ASP A 31 -91.86 104.34 13.51
N GLN A 32 -90.86 103.76 14.17
CA GLN A 32 -89.45 104.09 13.86
C GLN A 32 -88.43 103.06 14.39
N HIS A 33 -87.79 102.39 13.43
CA HIS A 33 -86.48 101.72 13.42
C HIS A 33 -85.75 101.43 14.75
N TYR A 34 -85.82 100.19 15.23
CA TYR A 34 -85.12 99.69 16.42
C TYR A 34 -83.78 98.99 16.11
N LEU A 35 -82.86 99.66 15.41
CA LEU A 35 -81.55 99.08 15.06
C LEU A 35 -80.39 99.43 16.01
N ASN A 36 -80.59 100.10 17.15
CA ASN A 36 -79.45 100.54 17.99
C ASN A 36 -79.61 100.33 19.51
N ALA A 37 -80.01 99.14 19.93
CA ALA A 37 -79.77 98.71 21.31
C ALA A 37 -79.24 97.27 21.35
N ARG A 38 -77.91 97.15 21.41
CA ARG A 38 -77.13 95.96 21.82
C ARG A 38 -76.75 94.90 20.77
N GLN A 39 -76.62 95.24 19.49
CA GLN A 39 -75.90 94.42 18.47
C GLN A 39 -76.35 92.96 18.27
N TRP A 40 -77.47 92.53 18.87
CA TRP A 40 -78.17 91.33 18.42
C TRP A 40 -79.08 91.76 17.28
N ASN A 41 -78.66 91.48 16.04
CA ASN A 41 -79.47 91.64 14.83
C ASN A 41 -80.66 90.68 14.90
N MET A 42 -81.71 91.05 15.62
CA MET A 42 -83.00 90.39 15.51
C MET A 42 -83.80 91.12 14.41
N PRO A 43 -84.34 90.40 13.42
CA PRO A 43 -85.13 91.03 12.36
C PRO A 43 -86.30 91.77 13.00
N ALA A 44 -86.52 93.02 12.58
CA ALA A 44 -87.59 93.87 13.09
C ALA A 44 -88.94 93.26 12.69
N VAL A 45 -89.57 92.55 13.62
CA VAL A 45 -90.93 92.04 13.43
C VAL A 45 -91.88 93.24 13.54
N THR A 46 -92.46 93.61 12.41
CA THR A 46 -93.50 94.62 12.27
C THR A 46 -94.84 94.10 12.80
N SER A 47 -95.78 94.99 13.13
CA SER A 47 -97.16 94.60 13.47
C SER A 47 -97.81 93.75 12.36
N THR A 48 -97.46 94.02 11.10
CA THR A 48 -97.89 93.23 9.94
C THR A 48 -97.35 91.81 9.96
N THR A 49 -96.07 91.59 10.27
CA THR A 49 -95.48 90.23 10.31
C THR A 49 -95.97 89.40 11.50
N LEU A 50 -96.29 90.04 12.63
CA LEU A 50 -97.03 89.38 13.71
C LEU A 50 -98.45 88.99 13.25
N GLY A 51 -99.16 89.92 12.60
CA GLY A 51 -100.47 89.66 12.01
C GLY A 51 -100.44 88.48 11.05
N ASP A 52 -99.50 88.46 10.10
CA ASP A 52 -99.31 87.37 9.13
C ASP A 52 -98.98 86.04 9.83
N SER A 53 -98.13 86.05 10.86
CA SER A 53 -97.79 84.84 11.62
C SER A 53 -99.00 84.27 12.38
N ILE A 54 -99.84 85.14 12.94
CA ILE A 54 -101.11 84.76 13.58
C ILE A 54 -102.08 84.23 12.54
N LEU A 55 -102.15 84.86 11.37
CA LEU A 55 -103.05 84.48 10.27
C LEU A 55 -102.66 83.11 9.69
N VAL A 56 -101.36 82.86 9.46
CA VAL A 56 -100.82 81.55 9.03
C VAL A 56 -101.07 80.49 10.09
N ALA A 57 -100.85 80.77 11.37
CA ALA A 57 -101.16 79.83 12.44
C ALA A 57 -102.67 79.53 12.50
N ARG A 58 -103.53 80.55 12.34
CA ARG A 58 -104.99 80.41 12.28
C ARG A 58 -105.41 79.59 11.05
N GLU A 59 -104.79 79.81 9.90
CA GLU A 59 -105.05 79.09 8.65
C GLU A 59 -104.59 77.63 8.71
N LEU A 60 -103.42 77.34 9.29
CA LEU A 60 -102.92 75.98 9.50
C LEU A 60 -103.79 75.18 10.46
N VAL A 61 -104.26 75.81 11.55
CA VAL A 61 -105.23 75.20 12.46
C VAL A 61 -106.54 74.95 11.69
N THR A 62 -107.05 75.92 10.93
CA THR A 62 -108.34 75.81 10.21
C THR A 62 -108.29 74.78 9.06
N ASN A 63 -107.26 74.81 8.20
CA ASN A 63 -107.05 73.90 7.08
C ASN A 63 -106.75 72.46 7.54
N SER A 64 -106.18 72.29 8.74
CA SER A 64 -106.06 70.96 9.36
C SER A 64 -107.43 70.34 9.72
N PHE A 65 -108.53 71.11 9.67
CA PHE A 65 -109.88 70.66 10.02
C PHE A 65 -110.97 70.91 8.95
N SER A 66 -110.62 71.40 7.75
CA SER A 66 -111.60 71.50 6.66
C SER A 66 -111.88 70.12 6.06
N ASP A 67 -113.10 69.67 6.25
CA ASP A 67 -113.61 68.34 5.90
C ASP A 67 -113.76 68.16 4.38
N SER A 68 -112.77 67.55 3.72
CA SER A 68 -112.99 66.72 2.53
C SER A 68 -111.73 65.99 2.08
N GLY A 69 -111.71 64.66 2.27
CA GLY A 69 -111.17 63.68 1.32
C GLY A 69 -109.67 63.65 1.00
N VAL A 70 -109.06 62.48 1.25
CA VAL A 70 -107.73 62.02 0.77
C VAL A 70 -106.51 62.46 1.59
N LEU A 71 -106.69 62.90 2.84
CA LEU A 71 -105.61 63.00 3.84
C LEU A 71 -106.02 62.47 5.23
N GLY A 72 -106.75 61.35 5.23
CA GLY A 72 -107.17 60.62 6.43
C GLY A 72 -106.12 59.61 6.89
N GLY A 73 -105.08 60.08 7.57
CA GLY A 73 -104.02 59.19 8.11
C GLY A 73 -103.10 59.86 9.13
N LEU A 74 -103.50 61.00 9.68
CA LEU A 74 -102.70 61.81 10.59
C LEU A 74 -103.20 61.66 12.02
N VAL A 75 -102.93 60.48 12.59
CA VAL A 75 -103.35 60.05 13.94
C VAL A 75 -102.66 60.85 15.06
N ASN A 76 -101.74 61.78 14.78
CA ASN A 76 -101.07 62.56 15.83
C ASN A 76 -101.27 64.08 15.77
N ARG A 77 -102.26 64.59 15.04
CA ARG A 77 -102.48 66.06 14.97
C ARG A 77 -103.08 66.65 16.26
N THR A 78 -103.78 65.87 17.09
CA THR A 78 -104.37 66.37 18.35
C THR A 78 -103.30 66.79 19.37
N GLU A 79 -102.22 66.00 19.51
CA GLU A 79 -101.14 66.27 20.46
C GLU A 79 -100.40 67.58 20.13
N TYR A 80 -100.14 67.84 18.86
CA TYR A 80 -99.49 69.09 18.42
C TYR A 80 -100.39 70.32 18.61
N ILE A 81 -101.71 70.15 18.51
CA ILE A 81 -102.68 71.24 18.67
C ILE A 81 -102.94 71.52 20.17
N GLU A 82 -102.95 70.48 21.00
CA GLU A 82 -102.97 70.64 22.47
C GLU A 82 -101.70 71.32 22.98
N GLN A 83 -100.52 70.97 22.45
CA GLN A 83 -99.27 71.65 22.78
C GLN A 83 -99.29 73.12 22.35
N LEU A 84 -99.88 73.43 21.19
CA LEU A 84 -100.04 74.80 20.73
C LEU A 84 -100.96 75.61 21.66
N ASP A 85 -102.12 75.05 22.04
CA ASP A 85 -103.04 75.68 22.99
C ASP A 85 -102.39 75.92 24.35
N LEU A 86 -101.64 74.94 24.88
CA LEU A 86 -100.90 75.09 26.14
C LEU A 86 -99.83 76.19 26.07
N MET A 87 -99.06 76.22 24.98
CA MET A 87 -98.02 77.22 24.77
C MET A 87 -98.62 78.63 24.70
N LEU A 88 -99.69 78.81 23.94
CA LEU A 88 -100.38 80.11 23.81
C LEU A 88 -101.02 80.54 25.14
N LYS A 89 -101.63 79.62 25.91
CA LYS A 89 -102.20 79.93 27.24
C LYS A 89 -101.14 80.41 28.18
N HIS A 90 -100.01 79.72 28.22
CA HIS A 90 -98.90 80.09 29.07
C HIS A 90 -98.35 81.46 28.67
N PHE A 91 -98.20 81.70 27.37
CA PHE A 91 -97.74 82.98 26.85
C PHE A 91 -98.65 84.14 27.27
N VAL A 92 -99.97 84.01 27.06
CA VAL A 92 -100.96 85.05 27.41
C VAL A 92 -100.95 85.34 28.91
N SER A 93 -100.85 84.30 29.74
CA SER A 93 -100.96 84.44 31.19
C SER A 93 -99.68 84.95 31.87
N HIS A 94 -98.49 84.59 31.37
CA HIS A 94 -97.22 84.86 32.07
C HIS A 94 -96.32 85.87 31.36
N THR A 95 -96.33 85.88 30.02
CA THR A 95 -95.40 86.70 29.23
C THR A 95 -96.04 88.00 28.78
N LEU A 96 -97.31 87.97 28.35
CA LEU A 96 -98.06 89.14 27.89
C LEU A 96 -98.14 90.27 28.96
N PRO A 97 -98.38 90.01 30.26
CA PRO A 97 -98.43 91.08 31.26
C PRO A 97 -97.07 91.74 31.52
N GLN A 98 -95.97 91.04 31.25
CA GLN A 98 -94.61 91.57 31.43
C GLN A 98 -94.21 92.51 30.29
N ALA A 99 -94.80 92.35 29.11
CA ALA A 99 -94.63 93.25 27.97
C ALA A 99 -95.04 94.69 28.35
N ASN A 100 -96.14 94.87 29.09
CA ASN A 100 -96.67 96.19 29.48
C ASN A 100 -95.77 97.04 30.40
N LYS A 101 -94.65 96.52 30.91
CA LYS A 101 -93.81 97.24 31.89
C LYS A 101 -92.74 98.15 31.26
N SER A 102 -92.41 97.99 29.97
CA SER A 102 -91.43 98.84 29.27
C SER A 102 -91.54 98.70 27.74
N ALA A 103 -91.40 99.79 26.99
CA ALA A 103 -91.53 99.80 25.53
C ALA A 103 -90.57 98.81 24.81
N THR A 104 -89.35 98.60 25.32
CA THR A 104 -88.40 97.61 24.77
C THR A 104 -88.83 96.16 25.01
N ASN A 105 -89.53 95.88 26.12
CA ASN A 105 -90.00 94.52 26.43
C ASN A 105 -91.19 94.11 25.55
N ILE A 106 -91.98 95.08 25.06
CA ILE A 106 -93.09 94.84 24.13
C ILE A 106 -92.56 94.25 22.81
N ILE A 107 -91.45 94.78 22.29
CA ILE A 107 -90.85 94.33 21.02
C ILE A 107 -90.25 92.93 21.15
N HIS A 108 -89.54 92.65 22.24
CA HIS A 108 -89.02 91.30 22.50
C HIS A 108 -90.15 90.29 22.70
N GLY A 109 -91.25 90.68 23.35
CA GLY A 109 -92.45 89.85 23.48
C GLY A 109 -93.08 89.51 22.13
N VAL A 110 -93.29 90.51 21.26
CA VAL A 110 -93.84 90.31 19.90
C VAL A 110 -92.94 89.41 19.05
N THR A 111 -91.64 89.64 19.08
CA THR A 111 -90.67 88.86 18.30
C THR A 111 -90.59 87.41 18.75
N ALA A 112 -90.66 87.16 20.07
CA ALA A 112 -90.67 85.82 20.62
C ALA A 112 -91.91 85.02 20.16
N ILE A 113 -93.10 85.61 20.19
CA ILE A 113 -94.33 84.93 19.71
C ILE A 113 -94.23 84.62 18.22
N SER A 114 -93.88 85.62 17.40
CA SER A 114 -93.85 85.45 15.94
C SER A 114 -92.86 84.34 15.54
N ASN A 115 -91.69 84.27 16.18
CA ASN A 115 -90.72 83.21 15.93
C ASN A 115 -91.19 81.84 16.45
N SER A 116 -91.83 81.77 17.61
CA SER A 116 -92.37 80.51 18.14
C SER A 116 -93.49 79.96 17.26
N LEU A 117 -94.42 80.81 16.79
CA LEU A 117 -95.47 80.42 15.86
C LEU A 117 -94.90 79.96 14.51
N LYS A 118 -93.89 80.66 13.99
CA LYS A 118 -93.22 80.27 12.75
C LYS A 118 -92.49 78.94 12.85
N HIS A 119 -91.71 78.73 13.91
CA HIS A 119 -91.00 77.46 14.12
C HIS A 119 -91.97 76.28 14.26
N TRP A 120 -93.13 76.50 14.89
CA TRP A 120 -94.18 75.48 14.95
C TRP A 120 -94.72 75.16 13.55
N SER A 121 -95.00 76.19 12.74
CA SER A 121 -95.41 76.01 11.32
C SER A 121 -94.41 75.14 10.55
N ASP A 122 -93.11 75.48 10.61
CA ASP A 122 -92.06 74.77 9.87
C ASP A 122 -91.89 73.30 10.33
N SER A 123 -92.10 73.04 11.63
CA SER A 123 -92.00 71.69 12.20
C SER A 123 -93.15 70.76 11.77
N VAL A 124 -94.32 71.32 11.44
CA VAL A 124 -95.45 70.57 10.88
C VAL A 124 -95.17 70.20 9.42
N GLU A 125 -94.48 71.07 8.67
CA GLU A 125 -94.14 70.86 7.26
C GLU A 125 -93.09 69.75 7.05
N LEU A 126 -92.06 69.66 7.91
CA LEU A 126 -90.99 68.64 7.83
C LEU A 126 -91.45 67.18 8.04
N ASN A 127 -92.59 66.96 8.72
CA ASN A 127 -93.12 65.61 8.90
C ASN A 127 -93.89 65.08 7.67
N ILE A 128 -94.11 65.93 6.65
CA ILE A 128 -94.75 65.56 5.39
C ILE A 128 -93.76 64.81 4.46
N GLU A 129 -92.46 65.14 4.49
CA GLU A 129 -91.39 64.54 3.65
C GLU A 129 -91.05 63.07 3.97
N LYS A 130 -91.40 62.56 5.16
CA LYS A 130 -91.09 61.18 5.56
C LYS A 130 -91.86 60.10 4.77
N SER A 131 -92.81 60.51 3.93
CA SER A 131 -93.67 59.65 3.12
C SER A 131 -93.02 59.15 1.81
N GLU A 132 -91.97 59.80 1.30
CA GLU A 132 -91.29 59.42 0.05
C GLU A 132 -90.33 58.21 0.19
N LEU A 133 -89.87 57.90 1.41
CA LEU A 133 -88.89 56.82 1.67
C LEU A 133 -89.43 55.39 1.45
N ILE A 134 -90.74 55.23 1.31
CA ILE A 134 -91.39 53.92 1.11
C ILE A 134 -91.32 53.46 -0.36
N GLU A 135 -91.18 54.39 -1.31
CA GLU A 135 -91.11 54.09 -2.76
C GLU A 135 -89.73 53.61 -3.22
N LEU A 136 -88.65 53.95 -2.49
CA LEU A 136 -87.28 53.51 -2.83
C LEU A 136 -87.00 52.04 -2.46
N ARG A 137 -87.74 51.49 -1.48
CA ARG A 137 -87.53 50.14 -0.95
C ARG A 137 -88.06 49.04 -1.88
N THR A 138 -89.07 49.34 -2.70
CA THR A 138 -89.65 48.38 -3.65
C THR A 138 -88.76 48.12 -4.87
N LYS A 139 -88.05 49.14 -5.38
CA LYS A 139 -87.12 48.97 -6.52
C LYS A 139 -85.88 48.10 -6.25
N VAL A 140 -85.44 47.96 -5.00
CA VAL A 140 -84.25 47.17 -4.64
C VAL A 140 -84.52 45.66 -4.62
N ASN A 141 -85.77 45.26 -4.36
CA ASN A 141 -86.14 43.84 -4.29
C ASN A 141 -86.22 43.17 -5.67
N ASP A 142 -86.64 43.89 -6.71
CA ASP A 142 -86.80 43.31 -8.05
C ASP A 142 -85.47 42.95 -8.74
N LEU A 143 -84.34 43.58 -8.35
CA LEU A 143 -83.00 43.32 -8.94
C LEU A 143 -82.29 42.07 -8.39
N VAL A 144 -82.71 41.55 -7.23
CA VAL A 144 -82.08 40.39 -6.58
C VAL A 144 -82.60 39.07 -7.16
N GLU A 145 -83.80 39.06 -7.73
CA GLU A 145 -84.45 37.84 -8.24
C GLU A 145 -83.95 37.46 -9.65
N GLU A 146 -83.46 38.41 -10.45
CA GLU A 146 -82.99 38.21 -11.84
C GLU A 146 -81.62 37.49 -11.96
N HIS A 147 -80.78 37.50 -10.91
CA HIS A 147 -79.38 37.02 -11.01
C HIS A 147 -79.05 35.70 -10.28
N SER A 148 -80.06 34.94 -9.81
CA SER A 148 -79.81 33.71 -9.02
C SER A 148 -79.47 32.46 -9.85
N GLU A 149 -79.98 32.31 -11.08
CA GLU A 149 -79.70 31.16 -11.94
C GLU A 149 -78.23 31.12 -12.43
N ALA A 150 -77.68 32.27 -12.82
CA ALA A 150 -76.33 32.39 -13.37
C ALA A 150 -75.21 31.99 -12.37
N TYR A 151 -75.45 32.12 -11.07
CA TYR A 151 -74.50 31.70 -10.04
C TYR A 151 -74.42 30.17 -9.87
N SER A 152 -75.51 29.45 -10.15
CA SER A 152 -75.56 28.00 -9.98
C SER A 152 -74.80 27.25 -11.09
N ASP A 153 -74.92 27.72 -12.34
CA ASP A 153 -74.27 27.11 -13.51
C ASP A 153 -72.74 27.26 -13.47
N ILE A 154 -72.24 28.40 -13.00
CA ILE A 154 -70.80 28.66 -12.83
C ILE A 154 -70.18 27.70 -11.79
N SER A 155 -70.92 27.40 -10.71
CA SER A 155 -70.49 26.45 -9.69
C SER A 155 -70.48 25.00 -10.20
N GLY A 156 -71.47 24.63 -11.01
CA GLY A 156 -71.52 23.31 -11.67
C GLY A 156 -70.31 23.11 -12.59
N LEU A 157 -70.03 24.08 -13.45
CA LEU A 157 -68.90 24.03 -14.38
C LEU A 157 -67.54 23.95 -13.67
N ALA A 158 -67.36 24.68 -12.56
CA ALA A 158 -66.13 24.61 -11.76
C ALA A 158 -65.90 23.21 -11.15
N THR A 159 -66.98 22.53 -10.77
CA THR A 159 -66.93 21.17 -10.21
C THR A 159 -66.57 20.14 -11.29
N ASP A 160 -67.13 20.30 -12.49
CA ASP A 160 -66.83 19.43 -13.64
C ASP A 160 -65.39 19.61 -14.15
N ILE A 161 -64.88 20.84 -14.18
CA ILE A 161 -63.47 21.12 -14.51
C ILE A 161 -62.54 20.45 -13.50
N ARG A 162 -62.88 20.51 -12.21
CA ARG A 162 -62.08 19.87 -11.16
C ARG A 162 -62.08 18.35 -11.27
N SER A 163 -63.23 17.74 -11.55
CA SER A 163 -63.32 16.29 -11.73
C SER A 163 -62.56 15.82 -12.98
N THR A 164 -62.64 16.58 -14.07
CA THR A 164 -61.93 16.30 -15.33
C THR A 164 -60.42 16.39 -15.13
N ARG A 165 -59.94 17.38 -14.36
CA ARG A 165 -58.53 17.50 -14.01
C ARG A 165 -58.01 16.28 -13.25
N THR A 166 -58.75 15.80 -12.25
CA THR A 166 -58.36 14.61 -11.48
C THR A 166 -58.30 13.36 -12.37
N ARG A 167 -59.24 13.22 -13.32
CA ARG A 167 -59.24 12.11 -14.28
C ARG A 167 -58.02 12.17 -15.22
N ILE A 168 -57.64 13.36 -15.68
CA ILE A 168 -56.44 13.56 -16.51
C ILE A 168 -55.18 13.20 -15.71
N GLU A 169 -55.08 13.61 -14.44
CA GLU A 169 -53.95 13.29 -13.56
C GLU A 169 -53.78 11.77 -13.39
N HIS A 170 -54.90 11.06 -13.16
CA HIS A 170 -54.91 9.60 -13.03
C HIS A 170 -54.51 8.88 -14.32
N ILE A 171 -55.03 9.34 -15.47
CA ILE A 171 -54.66 8.78 -16.79
C ILE A 171 -53.17 8.99 -17.05
N ASN A 172 -52.64 10.17 -16.74
CA ASN A 172 -51.21 10.46 -16.91
C ASN A 172 -50.34 9.54 -16.04
N SER A 173 -50.72 9.34 -14.76
CA SER A 173 -50.02 8.40 -13.88
C SER A 173 -50.06 6.96 -14.39
N SER A 174 -51.20 6.50 -14.92
CA SER A 174 -51.33 5.16 -15.48
C SER A 174 -50.56 4.99 -16.78
N ALA A 175 -50.48 6.03 -17.61
CA ALA A 175 -49.69 6.02 -18.83
C ALA A 175 -48.19 5.88 -18.55
N LEU A 176 -47.69 6.56 -17.52
CA LEU A 176 -46.28 6.44 -17.08
C LEU A 176 -45.95 5.01 -16.58
N ASP A 177 -46.82 4.39 -15.78
CA ASP A 177 -46.65 3.00 -15.31
C ASP A 177 -46.64 1.99 -16.47
N VAL A 178 -47.50 2.20 -17.48
CA VAL A 178 -47.52 1.35 -18.69
C VAL A 178 -46.26 1.54 -19.51
N GLU A 179 -45.75 2.77 -19.66
CA GLU A 179 -44.50 3.04 -20.36
C GLU A 179 -43.32 2.34 -19.68
N GLU A 180 -43.21 2.40 -18.35
CA GLU A 180 -42.18 1.68 -17.60
C GLU A 180 -42.26 0.16 -17.81
N LYS A 181 -43.46 -0.42 -17.73
CA LYS A 181 -43.66 -1.86 -17.98
C LYS A 181 -43.31 -2.27 -19.40
N VAL A 182 -43.64 -1.45 -20.40
CA VAL A 182 -43.30 -1.73 -21.81
C VAL A 182 -41.79 -1.67 -22.02
N THR A 183 -41.08 -0.72 -21.40
CA THR A 183 -39.61 -0.67 -21.47
C THR A 183 -38.98 -1.91 -20.82
N LEU A 184 -39.51 -2.35 -19.68
CA LEU A 184 -39.04 -3.56 -18.99
C LEU A 184 -39.26 -4.83 -19.84
N ILE A 185 -40.45 -4.98 -20.45
CA ILE A 185 -40.77 -6.12 -21.31
C ILE A 185 -39.86 -6.14 -22.55
N ASN A 186 -39.64 -4.99 -23.18
CA ASN A 186 -38.76 -4.90 -24.35
C ASN A 186 -37.31 -5.25 -24.00
N LYS A 187 -36.82 -4.78 -22.84
CA LYS A 187 -35.49 -5.13 -22.35
C LYS A 187 -35.35 -6.62 -22.06
N ALA A 188 -36.31 -7.21 -21.34
CA ALA A 188 -36.33 -8.65 -21.08
C ALA A 188 -36.42 -9.47 -22.38
N HIS A 189 -37.13 -8.97 -23.38
CA HIS A 189 -37.26 -9.61 -24.69
C HIS A 189 -35.95 -9.57 -25.50
N GLU A 190 -35.19 -8.47 -25.45
CA GLU A 190 -33.84 -8.43 -26.02
C GLU A 190 -32.88 -9.39 -25.32
N GLU A 191 -32.90 -9.43 -23.98
CA GLU A 191 -32.07 -10.36 -23.20
C GLU A 191 -32.41 -11.82 -23.56
N LEU A 192 -33.69 -12.17 -23.71
CA LEU A 192 -34.13 -13.50 -24.14
C LEU A 192 -33.70 -13.85 -25.57
N LYS A 193 -33.62 -12.88 -26.49
CA LYS A 193 -33.10 -13.14 -27.86
C LYS A 193 -31.61 -13.51 -27.84
N SER A 194 -30.85 -12.97 -26.89
CA SER A 194 -29.43 -13.27 -26.75
C SER A 194 -29.15 -14.55 -25.96
N LEU A 195 -30.12 -15.05 -25.18
CA LEU A 195 -29.97 -16.21 -24.31
C LEU A 195 -29.50 -17.49 -25.04
N PRO A 196 -30.02 -17.86 -26.23
CA PRO A 196 -29.53 -19.03 -26.96
C PRO A 196 -28.05 -18.94 -27.33
N ASN A 197 -27.58 -17.75 -27.72
CA ASN A 197 -26.17 -17.52 -28.04
C ASN A 197 -25.31 -17.69 -26.78
N THR A 198 -25.74 -17.12 -25.64
CA THR A 198 -25.03 -17.30 -24.37
C THR A 198 -24.99 -18.75 -23.91
N LEU A 199 -26.05 -19.53 -24.15
CA LEU A 199 -26.12 -20.96 -23.85
C LEU A 199 -25.16 -21.76 -24.74
N HIS A 200 -25.11 -21.43 -26.03
CA HIS A 200 -24.17 -22.04 -26.97
C HIS A 200 -22.71 -21.75 -26.61
N ASP A 201 -22.38 -20.50 -26.27
CA ASP A 201 -21.05 -20.11 -25.80
C ASP A 201 -20.65 -20.86 -24.51
N LEU A 202 -21.61 -21.07 -23.61
CA LEU A 202 -21.40 -21.82 -22.37
C LEU A 202 -21.12 -23.30 -22.63
N GLU A 203 -21.84 -23.91 -23.58
CA GLU A 203 -21.61 -25.29 -24.02
C GLU A 203 -20.20 -25.43 -24.65
N MET A 204 -19.82 -24.51 -25.55
CA MET A 204 -18.47 -24.52 -26.16
C MET A 204 -17.38 -24.35 -25.11
N ARG A 205 -17.54 -23.43 -24.16
CA ARG A 205 -16.56 -23.23 -23.06
C ARG A 205 -16.46 -24.44 -22.14
N LYS A 206 -17.57 -25.16 -21.93
CA LYS A 206 -17.57 -26.40 -21.17
C LYS A 206 -16.77 -27.50 -21.90
N ASP A 207 -16.92 -27.61 -23.22
CA ASP A 207 -16.15 -28.56 -24.03
C ASP A 207 -14.66 -28.19 -24.11
N GLU A 208 -14.33 -26.90 -24.18
CA GLU A 208 -12.95 -26.43 -24.06
C GLU A 208 -12.38 -26.75 -22.68
N LEU A 209 -13.17 -26.58 -21.61
CA LEU A 209 -12.74 -26.86 -20.25
C LEU A 209 -12.49 -28.36 -20.03
N THR A 210 -13.31 -29.24 -20.60
CA THR A 210 -13.08 -30.70 -20.52
C THR A 210 -11.83 -31.10 -21.30
N GLN A 211 -11.62 -30.56 -22.52
CA GLN A 211 -10.38 -30.81 -23.27
C GLN A 211 -9.13 -30.29 -22.53
N LEU A 212 -9.23 -29.10 -21.91
CA LEU A 212 -8.15 -28.54 -21.11
C LEU A 212 -7.89 -29.40 -19.88
N HIS A 213 -8.94 -29.92 -19.23
CA HIS A 213 -8.80 -30.84 -18.10
C HIS A 213 -8.11 -32.15 -18.51
N ASP A 214 -8.54 -32.77 -19.60
CA ASP A 214 -7.95 -34.03 -20.10
C ASP A 214 -6.48 -33.85 -20.51
N SER A 215 -6.16 -32.75 -21.19
CA SER A 215 -4.78 -32.42 -21.55
C SER A 215 -3.92 -32.11 -20.33
N SER A 216 -4.46 -31.42 -19.32
CA SER A 216 -3.79 -31.19 -18.03
C SER A 216 -3.54 -32.51 -17.29
N MET A 217 -4.51 -33.42 -17.23
CA MET A 217 -4.35 -34.74 -16.61
C MET A 217 -3.29 -35.59 -17.33
N LYS A 218 -3.30 -35.58 -18.66
CA LYS A 218 -2.27 -36.27 -19.47
C LYS A 218 -0.88 -35.68 -19.24
N THR A 219 -0.79 -34.37 -19.09
CA THR A 219 0.48 -33.67 -18.82
C THR A 219 0.98 -33.96 -17.42
N ALA A 220 0.09 -33.97 -16.41
CA ALA A 220 0.42 -34.36 -15.04
C ALA A 220 0.94 -35.80 -14.96
N GLY A 221 0.30 -36.75 -15.65
CA GLY A 221 0.77 -38.14 -15.71
C GLY A 221 2.13 -38.30 -16.39
N LYS A 222 2.39 -37.53 -17.46
CA LYS A 222 3.74 -37.49 -18.07
C LYS A 222 4.77 -36.89 -17.11
N LEU A 223 4.43 -35.79 -16.44
CA LEU A 223 5.33 -35.13 -15.49
C LEU A 223 5.72 -36.07 -14.34
N GLU A 224 4.78 -36.87 -13.84
CA GLU A 224 5.05 -37.87 -12.80
C GLU A 224 6.00 -38.98 -13.31
N SER A 225 5.81 -39.43 -14.56
CA SER A 225 6.72 -40.38 -15.22
C SER A 225 8.12 -39.80 -15.39
N ASP A 226 8.22 -38.59 -15.96
CA ASP A 226 9.48 -37.88 -16.19
C ASP A 226 10.21 -37.60 -14.86
N GLN A 227 9.47 -37.28 -13.79
CA GLN A 227 10.04 -37.10 -12.45
C GLN A 227 10.63 -38.41 -11.90
N LYS A 228 9.95 -39.54 -12.12
CA LYS A 228 10.45 -40.86 -11.72
C LYS A 228 11.71 -41.24 -12.49
N GLU A 229 11.73 -41.03 -13.80
CA GLU A 229 12.92 -41.25 -14.64
C GLU A 229 14.07 -40.35 -14.22
N MET A 230 13.79 -39.07 -13.91
CA MET A 230 14.80 -38.12 -13.43
C MET A 230 15.43 -38.57 -12.11
N LEU A 231 14.63 -39.07 -11.16
CA LEU A 231 15.14 -39.62 -9.90
C LEU A 231 16.00 -40.87 -10.12
N GLU A 232 15.63 -41.73 -11.07
CA GLU A 232 16.40 -42.92 -11.43
C GLU A 232 17.73 -42.55 -12.11
N HIS A 233 17.72 -41.58 -13.02
CA HIS A 233 18.92 -41.02 -13.63
C HIS A 233 19.82 -40.34 -12.60
N LEU A 234 19.26 -39.57 -11.65
CA LEU A 234 20.03 -38.93 -10.60
C LEU A 234 20.72 -39.98 -9.72
N LYS A 235 20.01 -41.06 -9.36
CA LYS A 235 20.59 -42.20 -8.65
C LYS A 235 21.73 -42.86 -9.44
N SER A 236 21.53 -43.10 -10.74
CA SER A 236 22.57 -43.66 -11.62
C SER A 236 23.80 -42.75 -11.73
N ILE A 237 23.60 -41.43 -11.84
CA ILE A 237 24.69 -40.45 -11.88
C ILE A 237 25.47 -40.46 -10.56
N THR A 238 24.78 -40.51 -9.41
CA THR A 238 25.46 -40.58 -8.10
C THR A 238 26.27 -41.86 -7.94
N GLN A 239 25.73 -43.01 -8.37
CA GLN A 239 26.46 -44.28 -8.36
C GLN A 239 27.68 -44.25 -9.30
N CYS A 240 27.50 -43.74 -10.52
CA CYS A 240 28.59 -43.58 -11.48
C CYS A 240 29.69 -42.67 -10.93
N HIS A 241 29.34 -41.60 -10.20
CA HIS A 241 30.30 -40.73 -9.54
C HIS A 241 31.07 -41.44 -8.42
N GLU A 242 30.39 -42.22 -7.57
CA GLU A 242 31.03 -43.04 -6.53
C GLU A 242 31.98 -44.09 -7.14
N ASP A 243 31.54 -44.80 -8.17
CA ASP A 243 32.33 -45.79 -8.89
C ASP A 243 33.55 -45.15 -9.56
N ALA A 244 33.39 -43.99 -10.21
CA ALA A 244 34.49 -43.24 -10.81
C ALA A 244 35.51 -42.78 -9.76
N ALA A 245 35.06 -42.27 -8.61
CA ALA A 245 35.93 -41.87 -7.53
C ALA A 245 36.74 -43.06 -6.96
N LEU A 246 36.08 -44.21 -6.81
CA LEU A 246 36.70 -45.45 -6.39
C LEU A 246 37.73 -45.92 -7.41
N LEU A 247 37.38 -45.92 -8.70
CA LEU A 247 38.27 -46.31 -9.80
C LEU A 247 39.51 -45.40 -9.86
N VAL A 248 39.34 -44.08 -9.72
CA VAL A 248 40.47 -43.13 -9.67
C VAL A 248 41.40 -43.43 -8.49
N LYS A 249 40.84 -43.73 -7.31
CA LYS A 249 41.64 -44.12 -6.13
C LYS A 249 42.42 -45.42 -6.38
N GLN A 250 41.77 -46.42 -6.96
CA GLN A 250 42.40 -47.69 -7.32
C GLN A 250 43.50 -47.51 -8.38
N CYS A 251 43.24 -46.76 -9.45
CA CYS A 251 44.23 -46.46 -10.48
C CYS A 251 45.44 -45.71 -9.91
N ARG A 252 45.23 -44.75 -9.01
CA ARG A 252 46.33 -44.03 -8.36
C ARG A 252 47.19 -44.99 -7.51
N ASN A 253 46.56 -45.81 -6.67
CA ASN A 253 47.27 -46.81 -5.86
C ASN A 253 47.99 -47.84 -6.74
N ALA A 254 47.35 -48.35 -7.80
CA ALA A 254 47.95 -49.29 -8.74
C ALA A 254 49.14 -48.68 -9.49
N ARG A 255 49.04 -47.42 -9.94
CA ARG A 255 50.16 -46.71 -10.57
C ARG A 255 51.33 -46.56 -9.61
N MET A 256 51.08 -46.27 -8.35
CA MET A 256 52.11 -46.12 -7.33
C MET A 256 52.78 -47.47 -7.01
N LEU A 257 52.00 -48.54 -6.83
CA LEU A 257 52.50 -49.90 -6.66
C LEU A 257 53.34 -50.34 -7.86
N ALA A 258 52.84 -50.14 -9.09
CA ALA A 258 53.56 -50.48 -10.30
C ALA A 258 54.87 -49.67 -10.47
N THR A 259 54.88 -48.40 -10.06
CA THR A 259 56.08 -47.56 -10.09
C THR A 259 57.12 -48.03 -9.06
N ALA A 260 56.69 -48.32 -7.84
CA ALA A 260 57.55 -48.84 -6.77
C ALA A 260 58.12 -50.22 -7.13
N GLU A 261 57.28 -51.11 -7.67
CA GLU A 261 57.71 -52.43 -8.15
C GLU A 261 58.69 -52.30 -9.32
N GLY A 262 58.38 -51.48 -10.33
CA GLY A 262 59.25 -51.26 -11.48
C GLY A 262 60.61 -50.68 -11.09
N LEU A 263 60.63 -49.70 -10.19
CA LEU A 263 61.87 -49.08 -9.71
C LEU A 263 62.68 -50.07 -8.85
N SER A 264 62.02 -50.79 -7.93
CA SER A 264 62.69 -51.78 -7.09
C SER A 264 63.24 -52.95 -7.91
N ALA A 265 62.52 -53.42 -8.92
CA ALA A 265 62.97 -54.47 -9.84
C ALA A 265 64.18 -54.01 -10.66
N ALA A 266 64.22 -52.74 -11.09
CA ALA A 266 65.38 -52.19 -11.80
C ALA A 266 66.63 -52.14 -10.90
N PHE A 267 66.49 -51.71 -9.64
CA PHE A 267 67.59 -51.71 -8.67
C PHE A 267 68.03 -53.13 -8.29
N GLU A 268 67.08 -54.03 -8.07
CA GLU A 268 67.34 -55.44 -7.77
C GLU A 268 68.11 -56.11 -8.92
N LYS A 269 67.67 -55.89 -10.15
CA LYS A 269 68.35 -56.42 -11.34
C LYS A 269 69.80 -55.93 -11.41
N LYS A 270 70.04 -54.64 -11.13
CA LYS A 270 71.40 -54.09 -11.08
C LYS A 270 72.22 -54.71 -9.96
N ALA A 271 71.69 -54.82 -8.75
CA ALA A 271 72.37 -55.48 -7.65
C ALA A 271 72.75 -56.94 -8.00
N GLN A 272 71.85 -57.68 -8.66
CA GLN A 272 72.08 -59.04 -9.10
C GLN A 272 73.15 -59.14 -10.20
N GLU A 273 73.12 -58.26 -11.22
CA GLU A 273 74.16 -58.18 -12.26
C GLU A 273 75.55 -57.95 -11.64
N LEU A 274 75.63 -57.09 -10.63
CA LEU A 274 76.88 -56.82 -9.90
C LEU A 274 77.33 -58.00 -9.03
N LYS A 275 76.40 -58.69 -8.37
CA LYS A 275 76.69 -59.89 -7.60
C LYS A 275 77.16 -61.05 -8.49
N GLN A 276 76.58 -61.21 -9.67
CA GLN A 276 77.07 -62.15 -10.69
C GLN A 276 78.48 -61.77 -11.15
N THR A 277 78.72 -60.49 -11.43
CA THR A 277 80.06 -59.98 -11.77
C THR A 277 81.08 -60.28 -10.67
N MET A 278 80.73 -60.02 -9.40
CA MET A 278 81.55 -60.35 -8.23
C MET A 278 81.86 -61.85 -8.17
N SER A 279 80.88 -62.72 -8.43
CA SER A 279 81.07 -64.18 -8.46
C SER A 279 82.11 -64.60 -9.50
N TYR A 280 82.10 -64.02 -10.71
CA TYR A 280 83.12 -64.30 -11.72
C TYR A 280 84.52 -63.90 -11.25
N TRP A 281 84.68 -62.76 -10.58
CA TRP A 281 85.97 -62.36 -10.00
C TRP A 281 86.43 -63.28 -8.87
N VAL A 282 85.52 -63.76 -8.03
CA VAL A 282 85.82 -64.73 -6.98
C VAL A 282 86.31 -66.06 -7.57
N ILE A 283 85.61 -66.57 -8.59
CA ILE A 283 86.03 -67.79 -9.30
C ILE A 283 87.40 -67.60 -9.94
N GLY A 284 87.63 -66.45 -10.60
CA GLY A 284 88.93 -66.10 -11.16
C GLY A 284 90.04 -66.07 -10.10
N LEU A 285 89.77 -65.49 -8.93
CA LEU A 285 90.71 -65.45 -7.81
C LEU A 285 91.04 -66.86 -7.29
N ILE A 286 90.05 -67.74 -7.18
CA ILE A 286 90.27 -69.14 -6.77
C ILE A 286 91.16 -69.87 -7.79
N ILE A 287 90.91 -69.71 -9.09
CA ILE A 287 91.73 -70.33 -10.15
C ILE A 287 93.17 -69.84 -10.08
N VAL A 288 93.38 -68.52 -9.92
CA VAL A 288 94.72 -67.94 -9.81
C VAL A 288 95.43 -68.38 -8.53
N LEU A 289 94.70 -68.53 -7.43
CA LEU A 289 95.26 -69.04 -6.17
C LEU A 289 95.72 -70.50 -6.31
N LEU A 290 94.92 -71.37 -6.94
CA LEU A 290 95.30 -72.75 -7.23
C LEU A 290 96.49 -72.84 -8.19
N PHE A 291 96.50 -72.01 -9.22
CA PHE A 291 97.60 -71.95 -10.18
C PHE A 291 98.89 -71.47 -9.51
N GLY A 292 98.81 -70.40 -8.70
CA GLY A 292 99.93 -69.88 -7.92
C GLY A 292 100.46 -70.88 -6.91
N ALA A 293 99.60 -71.65 -6.24
CA ALA A 293 100.02 -72.72 -5.32
C ALA A 293 100.73 -73.86 -6.06
N SER A 294 100.20 -74.30 -7.20
CA SER A 294 100.80 -75.36 -8.03
C SER A 294 102.15 -74.97 -8.63
N PHE A 295 102.24 -73.76 -9.21
CA PHE A 295 103.49 -73.21 -9.71
C PHE A 295 104.49 -72.94 -8.59
N GLY A 296 104.04 -72.35 -7.48
CA GLY A 296 104.88 -72.09 -6.30
C GLY A 296 105.48 -73.36 -5.73
N TYR A 297 104.69 -74.42 -5.58
CA TYR A 297 105.17 -75.73 -5.16
C TYR A 297 106.21 -76.30 -6.12
N SER A 298 105.92 -76.28 -7.43
CA SER A 298 106.83 -76.80 -8.46
C SER A 298 108.16 -76.03 -8.50
N HIS A 299 108.12 -74.70 -8.33
CA HIS A 299 109.31 -73.86 -8.25
C HIS A 299 110.09 -74.08 -6.95
N ALA A 300 109.41 -74.25 -5.80
CA ALA A 300 110.05 -74.52 -4.53
C ALA A 300 110.83 -75.85 -4.55
N VAL A 301 110.25 -76.91 -5.12
CA VAL A 301 110.91 -78.22 -5.28
C VAL A 301 112.10 -78.14 -6.25
N GLN A 302 111.96 -77.41 -7.36
CA GLN A 302 113.08 -77.22 -8.30
C GLN A 302 114.22 -76.39 -7.70
N LEU A 303 113.91 -75.42 -6.84
CA LEU A 303 114.90 -74.60 -6.18
C LEU A 303 115.63 -75.40 -5.08
N SER A 304 114.91 -76.20 -4.28
CA SER A 304 115.52 -77.08 -3.27
C SER A 304 116.46 -78.11 -3.90
N ALA A 305 116.09 -78.71 -5.03
CA ALA A 305 116.94 -79.67 -5.75
C ALA A 305 118.21 -79.05 -6.37
N LEU A 306 118.17 -77.73 -6.68
CA LEU A 306 119.34 -76.99 -7.17
C LEU A 306 120.26 -76.54 -6.03
N LEU A 307 119.71 -76.30 -4.83
CA LEU A 307 120.46 -75.98 -3.61
C LEU A 307 121.21 -77.20 -3.04
N GLU A 308 120.71 -78.42 -3.26
CA GLU A 308 121.38 -79.67 -2.86
C GLU A 308 122.57 -80.07 -3.75
N ASN A 309 122.71 -79.48 -4.95
CA ASN A 309 123.82 -79.78 -5.86
C ASN A 309 124.97 -78.77 -5.73
N ASP A 310 126.08 -79.20 -5.15
CA ASP A 310 127.27 -78.39 -4.77
C ASP A 310 128.11 -77.84 -5.96
N LYS A 311 127.58 -77.90 -7.21
CA LYS A 311 128.27 -77.48 -8.45
C LYS A 311 127.45 -76.51 -9.32
N VAL A 312 126.52 -75.77 -8.72
CA VAL A 312 125.70 -74.80 -9.46
C VAL A 312 126.32 -73.40 -9.37
N SER A 313 126.39 -72.70 -10.49
CA SER A 313 126.89 -71.32 -10.57
C SER A 313 125.91 -70.35 -9.90
N ASP A 314 126.39 -69.46 -9.02
CA ASP A 314 125.59 -68.42 -8.34
C ASP A 314 124.70 -67.61 -9.29
N SER A 315 125.18 -67.35 -10.52
CA SER A 315 124.43 -66.64 -11.56
C SER A 315 123.16 -67.37 -12.03
N ARG A 316 123.16 -68.71 -12.04
CA ARG A 316 121.99 -69.52 -12.44
C ARG A 316 120.92 -69.53 -11.35
N ILE A 317 121.32 -69.48 -10.08
CA ILE A 317 120.40 -69.33 -8.95
C ILE A 317 119.75 -67.94 -9.02
N LEU A 318 120.55 -66.88 -9.22
CA LEU A 318 120.03 -65.51 -9.34
C LEU A 318 119.01 -65.34 -10.48
N ILE A 319 119.31 -65.84 -11.68
CA ILE A 319 118.40 -65.76 -12.83
C ILE A 319 117.09 -66.52 -12.54
N LYS A 320 117.16 -67.70 -11.91
CA LYS A 320 115.96 -68.47 -11.54
C LYS A 320 115.13 -67.79 -10.46
N THR A 321 115.75 -67.16 -9.47
CA THR A 321 115.05 -66.38 -8.44
C THR A 321 114.40 -65.14 -9.02
N MET A 322 115.07 -64.41 -9.92
CA MET A 322 114.50 -63.25 -10.60
C MET A 322 113.34 -63.65 -11.52
N LEU A 323 113.48 -64.75 -12.25
CA LEU A 323 112.42 -65.29 -13.12
C LEU A 323 111.21 -65.79 -12.31
N SER A 324 111.44 -66.37 -11.13
CA SER A 324 110.38 -66.76 -10.18
C SER A 324 109.65 -65.54 -9.61
N ALA A 325 110.38 -64.50 -9.20
CA ALA A 325 109.79 -63.25 -8.72
C ALA A 325 108.93 -62.56 -9.79
N LEU A 326 109.40 -62.55 -11.05
CA LEU A 326 108.66 -61.99 -12.18
C LEU A 326 107.41 -62.82 -12.53
N SER A 327 107.50 -64.15 -12.44
CA SER A 327 106.39 -65.07 -12.70
C SER A 327 105.29 -64.99 -11.63
N LEU A 328 105.66 -64.85 -10.36
CA LEU A 328 104.72 -64.64 -9.24
C LEU A 328 104.02 -63.27 -9.30
N GLY A 329 104.63 -62.29 -9.95
CA GLY A 329 104.07 -60.94 -10.11
C GLY A 329 102.73 -60.91 -10.85
N GLY A 330 102.52 -61.78 -11.85
CA GLY A 330 101.26 -61.87 -12.60
C GLY A 330 100.08 -62.31 -11.74
N PRO A 331 100.14 -63.49 -11.08
CA PRO A 331 99.13 -63.93 -10.13
C PRO A 331 98.87 -62.95 -8.97
N LEU A 332 99.93 -62.35 -8.41
CA LEU A 332 99.81 -61.35 -7.34
C LEU A 332 99.10 -60.07 -7.80
N TRP A 333 99.44 -59.55 -8.99
CA TRP A 333 98.78 -58.40 -9.58
C TRP A 333 97.30 -58.71 -9.86
N PHE A 334 97.01 -59.86 -10.45
CA PHE A 334 95.63 -60.28 -10.72
C PHE A 334 94.82 -60.42 -9.43
N ALA A 335 95.39 -61.06 -8.39
CA ALA A 335 94.72 -61.21 -7.10
C ALA A 335 94.35 -59.84 -6.50
N TRP A 336 95.27 -58.87 -6.56
CA TRP A 336 95.02 -57.51 -6.11
C TRP A 336 93.92 -56.80 -6.91
N VAL A 337 93.94 -56.88 -8.25
CA VAL A 337 92.88 -56.33 -9.10
C VAL A 337 91.54 -56.97 -8.78
N ALA A 338 91.50 -58.30 -8.66
CA ALA A 338 90.30 -59.06 -8.35
C ALA A 338 89.73 -58.65 -6.98
N THR A 339 90.55 -58.55 -5.93
CA THR A 339 90.10 -58.08 -4.60
C THR A 339 89.55 -56.65 -4.65
N SER A 340 90.19 -55.76 -5.39
CA SER A 340 89.72 -54.37 -5.57
C SER A 340 88.36 -54.31 -6.28
N GLN A 341 88.19 -55.10 -7.35
CA GLN A 341 86.93 -55.17 -8.08
C GLN A 341 85.82 -55.84 -7.27
N ILE A 342 86.14 -56.89 -6.52
CA ILE A 342 85.19 -57.55 -5.61
C ILE A 342 84.67 -56.55 -4.58
N ASN A 343 85.55 -55.74 -3.96
CA ASN A 343 85.15 -54.72 -3.00
C ASN A 343 84.26 -53.63 -3.62
N LYS A 344 84.59 -53.17 -4.83
CA LYS A 344 83.76 -52.18 -5.57
C LYS A 344 82.39 -52.75 -5.90
N CYS A 345 82.33 -53.95 -6.47
CA CYS A 345 81.08 -54.63 -6.81
C CYS A 345 80.21 -54.90 -5.57
N PHE A 346 80.81 -55.34 -4.46
CA PHE A 346 80.09 -55.62 -3.21
C PHE A 346 79.41 -54.36 -2.66
N LYS A 347 80.17 -53.26 -2.50
CA LYS A 347 79.64 -51.99 -1.99
C LYS A 347 78.50 -51.47 -2.87
N LEU A 348 78.66 -51.55 -4.19
CA LEU A 348 77.67 -51.05 -5.13
C LEU A 348 76.43 -51.97 -5.19
N SER A 349 76.60 -53.29 -5.10
CA SER A 349 75.47 -54.21 -5.00
C SER A 349 74.66 -53.99 -3.74
N GLU A 350 75.31 -53.71 -2.61
CA GLU A 350 74.63 -53.45 -1.34
C GLU A 350 73.81 -52.16 -1.39
N ASP A 351 74.34 -51.08 -1.98
CA ASP A 351 73.60 -49.83 -2.18
C ASP A 351 72.36 -50.01 -3.07
N TYR A 352 72.49 -50.77 -4.16
CA TYR A 352 71.36 -51.06 -5.04
C TYR A 352 70.33 -51.98 -4.37
N SER A 353 70.74 -52.99 -3.61
CA SER A 353 69.84 -53.83 -2.82
C SER A 353 69.12 -53.04 -1.72
N TYR A 354 69.80 -52.09 -1.08
CA TYR A 354 69.18 -51.15 -0.14
C TYR A 354 68.16 -50.26 -0.84
N LYS A 355 68.49 -49.66 -1.99
CA LYS A 355 67.56 -48.86 -2.79
C LYS A 355 66.34 -49.65 -3.25
N ALA A 356 66.52 -50.92 -3.63
CA ALA A 356 65.41 -51.81 -3.98
C ALA A 356 64.48 -52.06 -2.78
N SER A 357 65.05 -52.34 -1.61
CA SER A 357 64.30 -52.53 -0.36
C SER A 357 63.52 -51.27 0.05
N VAL A 358 64.16 -50.09 -0.02
CA VAL A 358 63.50 -48.80 0.27
C VAL A 358 62.38 -48.51 -0.74
N ALA A 359 62.58 -48.82 -2.02
CA ALA A 359 61.54 -48.65 -3.04
C ALA A 359 60.32 -49.56 -2.80
N ARG A 360 60.52 -50.80 -2.36
CA ARG A 360 59.41 -51.69 -1.97
C ARG A 360 58.69 -51.22 -0.70
N ALA A 361 59.44 -50.72 0.28
CA ALA A 361 58.86 -50.27 1.55
C ALA A 361 58.12 -48.92 1.43
N TYR A 362 58.47 -48.10 0.42
CA TYR A 362 57.87 -46.78 0.22
C TYR A 362 56.34 -46.80 0.10
N THR A 363 55.75 -47.77 -0.60
CA THR A 363 54.29 -47.86 -0.73
C THR A 363 53.61 -48.11 0.61
N GLY A 364 54.18 -48.98 1.44
CA GLY A 364 53.70 -49.24 2.79
C GLY A 364 53.84 -48.01 3.69
N PHE A 365 55.01 -47.37 3.69
CA PHE A 365 55.23 -46.14 4.48
C PHE A 365 54.36 -44.97 4.02
N GLN A 366 54.06 -44.87 2.73
CA GLN A 366 53.19 -43.84 2.19
C GLN A 366 51.71 -44.10 2.50
N GLU A 367 51.31 -45.36 2.57
CA GLU A 367 49.95 -45.71 3.00
C GLU A 367 49.78 -45.45 4.50
N GLU A 368 50.77 -45.83 5.30
CA GLU A 368 50.82 -45.58 6.74
C GLU A 368 50.91 -44.08 7.06
N SER A 369 51.67 -43.30 6.29
CA SER A 369 51.82 -41.85 6.51
C SER A 369 50.54 -41.05 6.29
N LYS A 370 49.56 -41.57 5.54
CA LYS A 370 48.24 -40.94 5.37
C LYS A 370 47.40 -40.97 6.65
N LEU A 371 47.75 -41.83 7.61
CA LEU A 371 47.11 -41.89 8.92
C LEU A 371 47.63 -40.79 9.88
N TYR A 372 48.76 -40.16 9.54
CA TYR A 372 49.42 -39.12 10.32
C TYR A 372 49.28 -37.76 9.61
N GLU A 373 49.78 -36.69 10.25
CA GLU A 373 49.75 -35.33 9.71
C GLU A 373 50.49 -35.19 8.36
N ASP A 374 50.07 -34.20 7.55
CA ASP A 374 50.60 -33.96 6.21
C ASP A 374 52.13 -33.77 6.19
N GLU A 375 52.72 -33.24 7.27
CA GLU A 375 54.17 -33.07 7.42
C GLU A 375 54.92 -34.41 7.39
N VAL A 376 54.34 -35.47 7.99
CA VAL A 376 54.94 -36.81 7.99
C VAL A 376 54.94 -37.41 6.58
N SER A 377 53.84 -37.24 5.84
CA SER A 377 53.71 -37.70 4.46
C SER A 377 54.71 -37.01 3.53
N GLN A 378 54.92 -35.70 3.69
CA GLN A 378 55.94 -34.94 2.96
C GLN A 378 57.36 -35.40 3.33
N ALA A 379 57.63 -35.59 4.62
CA ALA A 379 58.94 -36.06 5.09
C ALA A 379 59.28 -37.46 4.55
N VAL A 380 58.31 -38.38 4.49
CA VAL A 380 58.50 -39.71 3.87
C VAL A 380 58.88 -39.55 2.41
N PHE A 381 58.13 -38.75 1.65
CA PHE A 381 58.41 -38.51 0.23
C PHE A 381 59.80 -37.89 -0.02
N GLU A 382 60.15 -36.84 0.73
CA GLU A 382 61.45 -36.17 0.61
C GLU A 382 62.61 -37.12 0.93
N ARG A 383 62.52 -37.85 2.04
CA ARG A 383 63.54 -38.84 2.43
C ARG A 383 63.70 -39.94 1.40
N THR A 384 62.61 -40.38 0.78
CA THR A 384 62.65 -41.37 -0.30
C THR A 384 63.33 -40.82 -1.56
N ILE A 385 63.05 -39.59 -1.96
CA ILE A 385 63.74 -38.95 -3.10
C ILE A 385 65.24 -38.85 -2.81
N LEU A 386 65.62 -38.40 -1.62
CA LEU A 386 67.03 -38.29 -1.21
C LEU A 386 67.72 -39.66 -1.21
N ALA A 387 67.04 -40.72 -0.77
CA ALA A 387 67.57 -42.08 -0.80
C ALA A 387 67.80 -42.59 -2.23
N PHE A 388 66.90 -42.29 -3.17
CA PHE A 388 67.04 -42.69 -4.58
C PHE A 388 68.07 -41.86 -5.33
N GLY A 389 68.10 -40.55 -5.09
CA GLY A 389 68.94 -39.58 -5.82
C GLY A 389 70.41 -39.61 -5.41
N ALA A 390 70.76 -40.29 -4.33
CA ALA A 390 72.14 -40.32 -3.86
C ALA A 390 73.06 -41.11 -4.83
N PRO A 391 74.15 -40.48 -5.34
CA PRO A 391 74.98 -41.09 -6.37
C PRO A 391 75.74 -42.30 -5.82
N PRO A 392 75.81 -43.41 -6.58
CA PRO A 392 76.46 -44.65 -6.13
C PRO A 392 77.99 -44.53 -6.02
N LEU A 393 78.60 -43.55 -6.73
CA LEU A 393 80.05 -43.32 -6.72
C LEU A 393 80.62 -42.93 -5.35
N ARG A 394 79.81 -42.39 -4.42
CA ARG A 394 80.28 -42.02 -3.07
C ARG A 394 80.87 -43.17 -2.28
N LEU A 395 80.49 -44.41 -2.61
CA LEU A 395 80.98 -45.62 -1.92
C LEU A 395 82.32 -46.11 -2.47
N ILE A 396 82.72 -45.59 -3.63
CA ILE A 396 83.92 -45.93 -4.37
C ILE A 396 85.02 -44.88 -4.15
N ASP A 397 84.71 -43.73 -3.53
CA ASP A 397 85.67 -42.68 -3.21
C ASP A 397 86.73 -43.15 -2.19
N GLY A 398 87.86 -43.58 -2.73
CA GLY A 398 89.14 -43.80 -2.08
C GLY A 398 90.22 -43.58 -3.13
N ALA A 399 91.44 -43.19 -2.73
CA ALA A 399 92.52 -42.89 -3.66
C ALA A 399 92.65 -43.98 -4.74
N ASP A 400 92.56 -43.58 -6.01
CA ASP A 400 92.72 -44.47 -7.17
C ASP A 400 94.17 -44.94 -7.23
N HIS A 401 94.45 -46.06 -6.56
CA HIS A 401 95.76 -46.68 -6.65
C HIS A 401 95.85 -47.44 -7.97
N ASN A 402 96.79 -47.04 -8.82
CA ASN A 402 96.96 -47.60 -10.16
C ASN A 402 97.79 -48.90 -10.17
N SER A 403 98.35 -49.33 -9.02
CA SER A 403 99.10 -50.58 -8.92
C SER A 403 99.16 -51.12 -7.49
N PRO A 404 99.36 -52.45 -7.31
CA PRO A 404 99.55 -53.07 -6.00
C PRO A 404 100.74 -52.47 -5.25
N MET A 405 101.79 -52.09 -5.98
CA MET A 405 102.96 -51.42 -5.39
C MET A 405 102.62 -50.01 -4.92
N HIS A 406 101.81 -49.25 -5.67
CA HIS A 406 101.42 -47.91 -5.27
C HIS A 406 100.52 -47.92 -4.03
N GLU A 407 99.62 -48.91 -3.90
CA GLU A 407 98.82 -49.10 -2.68
C GLU A 407 99.67 -49.61 -1.51
N GLY A 408 100.57 -50.56 -1.75
CA GLY A 408 101.48 -51.06 -0.72
C GLY A 408 102.43 -49.97 -0.21
N LEU A 409 102.94 -49.10 -1.08
CA LEU A 409 103.84 -48.00 -0.71
C LEU A 409 103.09 -46.86 -0.02
N SER A 410 101.87 -46.53 -0.46
CA SER A 410 101.03 -45.53 0.22
C SER A 410 100.54 -46.05 1.58
N ALA A 411 100.18 -47.33 1.68
CA ALA A 411 99.83 -47.97 2.94
C ALA A 411 101.04 -48.09 3.88
N ALA A 412 102.22 -48.49 3.39
CA ALA A 412 103.43 -48.62 4.21
C ALA A 412 104.01 -47.27 4.66
N SER A 413 103.89 -46.22 3.84
CA SER A 413 104.26 -44.84 4.23
C SER A 413 103.28 -44.25 5.25
N ASN A 414 101.96 -44.42 5.07
CA ASN A 414 100.96 -44.00 6.04
C ASN A 414 101.03 -44.80 7.36
N ALA A 415 101.41 -46.08 7.31
CA ALA A 415 101.58 -46.93 8.50
C ALA A 415 102.93 -46.72 9.22
N GLY A 416 103.76 -45.77 8.79
CA GLY A 416 105.03 -45.45 9.47
C GLY A 416 106.09 -46.56 9.39
N MET A 417 105.96 -47.54 8.50
CA MET A 417 106.88 -48.68 8.39
C MET A 417 108.31 -48.26 8.00
N PHE A 418 108.46 -47.14 7.29
CA PHE A 418 109.76 -46.53 6.96
C PHE A 418 110.37 -45.69 8.09
N SER A 419 109.62 -45.37 9.16
CA SER A 419 110.17 -44.64 10.32
C SER A 419 111.19 -45.48 11.11
N TRP A 420 111.04 -46.81 11.10
CA TRP A 420 111.96 -47.75 11.72
C TRP A 420 113.33 -47.81 11.00
N PHE A 421 113.34 -47.70 9.67
CA PHE A 421 114.58 -47.66 8.88
C PHE A 421 115.36 -46.36 9.06
N ASN A 422 114.68 -45.24 9.31
CA ASN A 422 115.35 -43.95 9.53
C ASN A 422 115.91 -43.81 10.96
N LYS A 423 115.33 -44.51 11.94
CA LYS A 423 115.80 -44.50 13.34
C LYS A 423 117.18 -45.16 13.50
N LYS A 424 117.47 -46.23 12.77
CA LYS A 424 118.78 -46.91 12.83
C LYS A 424 119.95 -46.15 12.20
N ARG A 425 119.69 -45.10 11.41
CA ARG A 425 120.75 -44.28 10.79
C ARG A 425 121.17 -43.10 11.69
N ASN A 426 120.30 -42.66 12.61
CA ASN A 426 120.60 -41.61 13.58
C ASN A 426 121.25 -42.12 14.89
N ASP A 427 121.06 -43.39 15.26
CA ASP A 427 121.71 -43.95 16.48
C ASP A 427 123.22 -44.21 16.31
N GLN A 428 123.80 -43.97 15.13
CA GLN A 428 125.22 -44.20 14.85
C GLN A 428 126.05 -42.92 14.69
N SER A 429 125.41 -41.74 14.73
CA SER A 429 126.10 -40.43 14.71
C SER A 429 126.38 -39.84 16.10
N ASP A 430 125.77 -40.37 17.16
CA ASP A 430 125.98 -39.91 18.54
C ASP A 430 126.90 -40.86 19.31
N LYS A 431 128.20 -40.84 18.97
CA LYS A 431 129.25 -41.20 19.93
C LYS A 431 129.83 -39.90 20.51
N PRO A 432 129.63 -39.60 21.80
CA PRO A 432 130.30 -38.47 22.42
C PRO A 432 131.80 -38.76 22.54
N SER A 433 132.60 -37.81 22.07
CA SER A 433 134.04 -37.72 22.32
C SER A 433 134.26 -37.28 23.77
N ASP A 434 134.50 -38.24 24.67
CA ASP A 434 135.02 -37.95 26.01
C ASP A 434 136.53 -37.69 25.93
N ASN A 435 136.91 -36.41 26.05
CA ASN A 435 138.27 -35.97 26.36
C ASN A 435 138.19 -34.99 27.54
N ALA A 436 138.33 -35.52 28.75
CA ALA A 436 138.76 -34.81 29.94
C ALA A 436 139.29 -35.81 30.99
N ALA A 437 140.51 -36.29 30.77
CA ALA A 437 141.58 -36.48 31.76
C ALA A 437 142.88 -36.78 31.02
#